data_AF-A0A8U0HUA1-F1
#
_entry.id   AF-A0A8U0HUA1-F1
#
_cell.length_a   1.000
_cell.length_b   1.000
_cell.length_c   1.000
_cell.angle_alpha   90.00
_cell.angle_beta   90.00
_cell.angle_gamma   90.00
#
_symmetry.space_group_name_H-M   'P 1'
#
loop_
_entity.id
_entity.type
_entity.pdbx_description
1 polymer ?
#
loop_
_entity_poly.entity_id
_entity_poly.type
_entity_poly.pdbx_seq_one_letter_code
_entity_poly.pdbx_strand_id
1 'polypeptide(L)' 'MTVARSMTLVGATLVLAGLAMTLYGVTGLFAVGGALLVAGALASFSLSPESESGGAECPECAARNWADRSQCRECGADLR' A
#
# COMPACT_ATOMS: atom_id res chain seq x y z
N MET A 1 -6.19 54.81 -23.56
CA MET A 1 -5.10 54.01 -22.94
C MET A 1 -5.56 53.15 -21.76
N THR A 2 -6.72 53.40 -21.15
CA THR A 2 -7.26 52.61 -20.01
C THR A 2 -7.84 51.25 -20.39
N VAL A 3 -8.51 51.13 -21.55
CA VAL A 3 -9.16 49.88 -22.01
C VAL A 3 -8.16 48.77 -22.37
N ALA A 4 -7.04 49.11 -23.01
CA ALA A 4 -5.99 48.13 -23.34
C ALA A 4 -5.29 47.60 -22.08
N ARG A 5 -5.14 48.45 -21.07
CA ARG A 5 -4.51 48.10 -19.79
C ARG A 5 -5.42 47.24 -18.90
N SER A 6 -6.73 47.48 -18.95
CA SER A 6 -7.70 46.61 -18.27
C SER A 6 -7.80 45.24 -18.95
N MET A 7 -7.83 45.18 -20.29
CA MET A 7 -7.84 43.89 -21.02
C MET A 7 -6.59 43.04 -20.73
N THR A 8 -5.41 43.65 -20.69
CA THR A 8 -4.17 42.93 -20.38
C THR A 8 -4.13 42.41 -18.93
N LEU A 9 -4.64 43.17 -17.97
CA LEU A 9 -4.76 42.71 -16.59
C LEU A 9 -5.72 41.52 -16.46
N VAL A 10 -6.88 41.56 -17.12
CA VAL A 10 -7.85 40.45 -17.11
C VAL A 10 -7.28 39.21 -17.79
N GLY A 11 -6.56 39.38 -18.90
CA GLY A 11 -5.87 38.26 -19.55
C GLY A 11 -4.81 37.64 -18.64
N ALA A 12 -3.99 38.47 -17.99
CA ALA A 12 -2.95 38.00 -17.08
C ALA A 12 -3.52 37.26 -15.86
N THR A 13 -4.62 37.75 -15.27
CA THR A 13 -5.24 37.08 -14.12
C THR A 13 -5.83 35.73 -14.49
N LEU A 14 -6.47 35.59 -15.66
CA LEU A 14 -6.99 34.31 -16.13
C LEU A 14 -5.88 33.28 -16.35
N VAL A 15 -4.76 33.69 -16.96
CA VAL A 15 -3.62 32.79 -17.17
C VAL A 15 -3.01 32.35 -15.84
N LEU A 16 -2.81 33.27 -14.90
CA LEU A 16 -2.27 32.95 -13.57
C LEU A 16 -3.22 32.04 -12.78
N ALA A 17 -4.52 32.27 -12.85
CA ALA A 17 -5.52 31.41 -12.21
C ALA A 17 -5.51 29.99 -12.79
N GLY A 18 -5.42 29.86 -14.12
CA GLY A 18 -5.29 28.57 -14.80
C GLY A 18 -4.02 27.83 -14.39
N LEU A 19 -2.88 28.52 -14.36
CA LEU A 19 -1.60 27.96 -13.92
C LEU A 19 -1.70 27.46 -12.47
N ALA A 20 -2.23 28.30 -11.57
CA ALA A 20 -2.42 27.93 -10.18
C ALA A 20 -3.31 26.68 -10.06
N MET A 21 -4.44 26.62 -10.78
CA MET A 21 -5.34 25.47 -10.74
C MET A 21 -4.63 24.17 -11.14
N THR A 22 -3.77 24.20 -12.15
CA THR A 22 -2.99 23.00 -12.56
C THR A 22 -1.95 22.61 -11.51
N LEU A 23 -1.22 23.57 -10.94
CA LEU A 23 -0.20 23.29 -9.93
C LEU A 23 -0.82 22.76 -8.62
N TYR A 24 -1.90 23.39 -8.14
CA TYR A 24 -2.61 22.94 -6.94
C TYR A 24 -3.36 21.63 -7.15
N GLY A 25 -3.95 21.43 -8.33
CA GLY A 25 -4.64 20.18 -8.66
C GLY A 25 -3.68 18.99 -8.71
N VAL A 26 -2.55 19.15 -9.41
CA VAL A 26 -1.54 18.08 -9.54
C VAL A 26 -0.87 17.80 -8.19
N THR A 27 -0.47 18.83 -7.45
CA THR A 27 0.12 18.64 -6.11
C THR A 27 -0.84 17.98 -5.15
N GLY A 28 -2.14 18.35 -5.17
CA GLY A 28 -3.18 17.69 -4.38
C GLY A 28 -3.33 16.21 -4.72
N LEU A 29 -3.34 15.86 -6.01
CA LEU A 29 -3.43 14.47 -6.46
C LEU A 29 -2.25 13.64 -5.96
N PHE A 30 -1.02 14.14 -6.13
CA PHE A 30 0.18 13.44 -5.68
C PHE A 30 0.29 13.36 -4.16
N ALA A 31 -0.13 14.40 -3.43
CA ALA A 31 -0.10 14.40 -1.97
C ALA A 31 -1.09 13.36 -1.40
N VAL A 32 -2.34 13.37 -1.86
CA VAL A 32 -3.39 12.45 -1.38
C VAL A 32 -3.10 11.03 -1.86
N GLY A 33 -2.79 10.84 -3.14
CA GLY A 33 -2.46 9.53 -3.70
C GLY A 33 -1.19 8.94 -3.08
N GLY A 34 -0.16 9.77 -2.88
CA GLY A 34 1.07 9.38 -2.19
C GLY A 34 0.83 8.98 -0.74
N ALA A 35 0.05 9.76 0.01
CA ALA A 35 -0.32 9.43 1.39
C ALA A 35 -1.09 8.11 1.48
N LEU A 36 -2.06 7.88 0.59
CA LEU A 36 -2.82 6.62 0.54
C LEU A 36 -1.93 5.43 0.19
N LEU A 37 -1.02 5.59 -0.78
CA LEU A 37 -0.06 4.53 -1.15
C LEU A 37 0.86 4.17 0.03
N VAL A 38 1.41 5.17 0.71
CA VAL A 38 2.28 4.94 1.88
C VAL A 38 1.50 4.27 3.00
N ALA A 39 0.30 4.75 3.32
CA ALA A 39 -0.55 4.15 4.34
C ALA A 39 -0.91 2.69 4.01
N GLY A 40 -1.28 2.41 2.77
CA GLY A 40 -1.55 1.06 2.29
C GLY A 40 -0.33 0.15 2.41
N ALA A 41 0.84 0.62 1.99
CA ALA A 41 2.09 -0.13 2.12
C ALA A 41 2.40 -0.45 3.59
N LEU A 42 2.37 0.54 4.48
CA LEU A 42 2.60 0.35 5.91
C LEU A 42 1.60 -0.63 6.55
N ALA A 43 0.33 -0.59 6.13
CA ALA A 43 -0.69 -1.52 6.59
C ALA A 43 -0.42 -2.97 6.11
N SER A 44 0.00 -3.15 4.85
CA SER A 44 0.33 -4.48 4.31
C SER A 44 1.48 -5.16 5.05
N PHE A 45 2.47 -4.41 5.53
CA PHE A 45 3.59 -4.97 6.28
C PHE A 45 3.25 -5.33 7.73
N SER A 46 2.08 -4.95 8.26
CA SER A 46 1.74 -5.12 9.68
C SER A 46 0.89 -6.35 10.00
N LEU A 47 0.40 -7.12 9.02
CA LEU A 47 -0.60 -8.18 9.25
C LEU A 47 -0.36 -9.46 8.43
N SER A 48 0.87 -9.93 8.36
CA SER A 48 1.05 -11.38 8.42
C SER A 48 1.46 -11.69 9.85
N PRO A 49 0.53 -12.01 10.77
CA PRO A 49 0.87 -13.08 11.68
C PRO A 49 1.27 -14.22 10.77
N GLU A 50 2.58 -14.42 10.66
CA GLU A 50 3.14 -15.68 10.23
C GLU A 50 2.44 -16.70 11.12
N SER A 51 1.32 -17.22 10.63
CA SER A 51 0.87 -18.52 11.06
C SER A 51 2.06 -19.36 10.65
N GLU A 52 2.94 -19.59 11.63
CA GLU A 52 3.65 -20.84 11.85
C GLU A 52 3.13 -21.80 10.81
N SER A 53 3.94 -22.06 9.79
CA SER A 53 3.59 -22.72 8.54
C SER A 53 2.91 -24.07 8.81
N GLY A 54 1.64 -24.05 9.25
CA GLY A 54 0.96 -24.91 10.25
C GLY A 54 1.67 -26.16 10.75
N GLY A 55 2.97 -26.10 11.00
CA GLY A 55 3.81 -27.28 11.02
C GLY A 55 3.74 -27.93 12.38
N ALA A 56 3.28 -29.17 12.43
CA ALA A 56 3.24 -29.93 13.68
C ALA A 56 4.59 -30.62 13.94
N GLU A 57 5.07 -30.57 15.18
CA GLU A 57 6.19 -31.39 15.63
C GLU A 57 5.65 -32.75 16.08
N CYS A 58 6.23 -33.83 15.57
CA CYS A 58 5.72 -35.18 15.85
C CYS A 58 6.02 -35.58 17.31
N PRO A 59 5.02 -36.04 18.09
CA PRO A 59 5.24 -36.40 19.50
C PRO A 59 6.13 -37.64 19.69
N GLU A 60 6.21 -38.52 18.67
CA GLU A 60 6.95 -39.78 18.76
C GLU A 60 8.44 -39.62 18.46
N CYS A 61 8.80 -38.76 17.49
CA CYS A 61 10.18 -38.65 17.00
C CYS A 61 10.72 -37.21 16.94
N ALA A 62 9.95 -36.23 17.40
CA ALA A 62 10.27 -34.80 17.36
C ALA A 62 10.58 -34.24 15.96
N ALA A 63 10.24 -34.97 14.90
CA ALA A 63 10.42 -34.49 13.54
C ALA A 63 9.42 -33.37 13.23
N ARG A 64 9.90 -32.31 12.58
CA ARG A 64 9.08 -31.17 12.12
C ARG A 64 8.36 -31.55 10.83
N ASN A 65 7.03 -31.43 10.83
CA ASN A 65 6.17 -31.77 9.70
C ASN A 65 5.46 -30.53 9.14
N TRP A 66 4.99 -30.62 7.90
CA TRP A 66 4.17 -29.58 7.26
C TRP A 66 2.71 -29.68 7.70
N ALA A 67 2.00 -28.56 7.62
CA ALA A 67 0.61 -28.40 8.07
C ALA A 67 -0.44 -29.30 7.41
N ASP A 68 -0.16 -29.71 6.18
CA ASP A 68 -1.07 -30.49 5.34
C ASP A 68 -0.98 -32.00 5.64
N ARG A 69 -0.01 -32.45 6.44
CA ARG A 69 0.20 -33.86 6.74
C ARG A 69 -0.61 -34.32 7.95
N SER A 70 -1.28 -35.46 7.79
CA SER A 70 -1.87 -36.21 8.90
C SER A 70 -0.91 -37.22 9.53
N GLN A 71 0.19 -37.57 8.85
CA GLN A 71 1.18 -38.55 9.30
C GLN A 71 2.59 -37.99 9.23
N CYS A 72 3.42 -38.37 10.21
CA CYS A 72 4.80 -37.96 10.32
C CYS A 72 5.63 -38.49 9.15
N ARG A 73 6.42 -37.60 8.52
CA ARG A 73 7.34 -37.92 7.43
C ARG A 73 8.45 -38.92 7.80
N GLU A 74 8.79 -38.99 9.07
CA GLU A 74 9.96 -39.74 9.56
C GLU A 74 9.55 -41.12 10.12
N CYS A 75 8.51 -41.15 10.97
CA CYS A 75 8.09 -42.37 11.66
C CYS A 75 6.70 -42.89 11.26
N GLY A 76 5.94 -42.14 10.47
CA GLY A 76 4.58 -42.52 10.05
C GLY A 76 3.49 -42.43 11.13
N ALA A 77 3.83 -41.98 12.35
CA ALA A 77 2.84 -41.76 13.41
C ALA A 77 1.83 -40.67 13.04
N ASP A 78 0.62 -40.76 13.59
CA ASP A 78 -0.40 -39.72 13.40
C ASP A 78 0.03 -38.41 14.06
N LEU A 79 -0.28 -37.28 13.42
CA LEU A 79 0.10 -35.93 13.86
C LEU A 79 -1.02 -35.21 14.63
N ARG A 80 -2.21 -35.81 14.76
CA ARG A 80 -3.34 -35.25 15.53
C ARG A 80 -3.37 -35.67 16.98
#